data_AF-A0A4D5RV53-F1
#
_entry.id   AF-A0A4D5RV53-F1
#
_cell.length_a   1.000
_cell.length_b   1.000
_cell.length_c   1.000
_cell.angle_alpha   90.00
_cell.angle_beta   90.00
_cell.angle_gamma   90.00
#
_symmetry.space_group_name_H-M   'P 1'
#
loop_
_entity.id
_entity.type
_entity.pdbx_description
1 polymer ?
#
loop_
_entity_poly.entity_id
_entity_poly.type
_entity_poly.pdbx_seq_one_letter_code
_entity_poly.pdbx_strand_id
1 'polypeptide(L)'
;MRQCTAILQQGGKLQTRLGLLMLMSTWLANCTLAVTHFLNIPTNIPYLTSQVSLAEGDEHEDLVQSLCAFLLGICIEFNDDSVPSFTRDSLCQLLVKRVGLDTFVDKLVAIPKQECYSQAAQKPQLKYKHPSEVFFDYEFCRLFKSLEGAIIKAVQPRPKDLANGPESNMTAEQHSLLQQYKGVIRDQDERIRSMTSELDLLRREHQQSSMQLKEMVETIQQLKDQNALFKAQRVAAGGGQGDSKSPSPELDQTKKELEDLRKQHEELQLELNSLKDEQAQQSVAAESATIPSAPPLPIDPEADAAAQAELTALKEKVASLQTEIASLQEQNKSLQQEKATSEEELQTIRKEQEDLLVMLTEQDSRISKLKERLKEHGEEVPEFGYSDDDLTSDLCDTEDLVMVNEPNEAV
;
A
#
# COMPACT_ATOMS: atom_id res chain seq x y z
N MET A 1 -14.26 16.42 7.12
CA MET A 1 -14.67 16.08 8.50
C MET A 1 -14.79 17.31 9.41
N ARG A 2 -13.71 18.00 9.81
CA ARG A 2 -13.75 19.11 10.80
C ARG A 2 -14.76 20.23 10.47
N GLN A 3 -14.87 20.62 9.20
CA GLN A 3 -15.85 21.63 8.78
C GLN A 3 -17.29 21.12 8.87
N CYS A 4 -17.52 19.84 8.50
CA CYS A 4 -18.84 19.21 8.58
C CYS A 4 -19.33 19.15 10.03
N THR A 5 -18.47 18.76 10.96
CA THR A 5 -18.82 18.71 12.39
C THR A 5 -18.98 20.09 13.00
N ALA A 6 -18.20 21.08 12.55
CA ALA A 6 -18.40 22.48 12.96
C ALA A 6 -19.76 23.03 12.52
N ILE A 7 -20.17 22.78 11.27
CA ILE A 7 -21.50 23.21 10.76
C ILE A 7 -22.62 22.50 11.52
N LEU A 8 -22.47 21.19 11.78
CA LEU A 8 -23.42 20.43 12.59
C LEU A 8 -23.59 21.04 13.99
N GLN A 9 -22.50 21.44 14.64
CA GLN A 9 -22.49 22.05 15.98
C GLN A 9 -23.06 23.48 16.01
N GLN A 10 -23.01 24.22 14.89
CA GLN A 10 -23.58 25.58 14.78
C GLN A 10 -25.11 25.56 14.68
N GLY A 11 -25.72 24.39 14.47
CA GLY A 11 -27.15 24.25 14.24
C GLY A 11 -27.56 24.63 12.81
N GLY A 12 -28.83 24.99 12.64
CA GLY A 12 -29.38 25.42 11.34
C GLY A 12 -30.49 24.51 10.83
N LYS A 13 -30.70 24.52 9.52
CA LYS A 13 -31.79 23.77 8.88
C LYS A 13 -31.67 22.28 9.21
N LEU A 14 -32.79 21.67 9.60
CA LEU A 14 -32.88 20.25 9.93
C LEU A 14 -32.24 19.36 8.86
N GLN A 15 -32.59 19.56 7.59
CA GLN A 15 -32.08 18.76 6.47
C GLN A 15 -30.54 18.81 6.36
N THR A 16 -29.94 19.97 6.65
CA THR A 16 -28.47 20.09 6.66
C THR A 16 -27.87 19.25 7.79
N ARG A 17 -28.46 19.29 8.99
CA ARG A 17 -27.99 18.50 10.12
C ARG A 17 -28.13 16.99 9.86
N LEU A 18 -29.29 16.56 9.35
CA LEU A 18 -29.53 15.15 8.99
C LEU A 18 -28.57 14.69 7.90
N GLY A 19 -28.40 15.47 6.82
CA GLY A 19 -27.47 15.16 5.73
C GLY A 19 -26.02 15.06 6.20
N LEU A 20 -25.58 15.95 7.08
CA LEU A 20 -24.24 15.91 7.67
C LEU A 20 -24.06 14.71 8.60
N LEU A 21 -25.06 14.36 9.40
CA LEU A 21 -25.01 13.17 10.27
C LEU A 21 -24.94 11.89 9.43
N MET A 22 -25.79 11.75 8.41
CA MET A 22 -25.73 10.61 7.49
C MET A 22 -24.36 10.52 6.80
N LEU A 23 -23.82 11.64 6.31
CA LEU A 23 -22.49 11.70 5.71
C LEU A 23 -21.40 11.27 6.69
N MET A 24 -21.41 11.78 7.93
CA MET A 24 -20.41 11.40 8.94
C MET A 24 -20.53 9.92 9.31
N SER A 25 -21.74 9.39 9.47
CA SER A 25 -21.96 7.98 9.73
C SER A 25 -21.40 7.10 8.61
N THR A 26 -21.69 7.44 7.35
CA THR A 26 -21.15 6.71 6.20
C THR A 26 -19.63 6.82 6.10
N TRP A 27 -19.05 7.98 6.43
CA TRP A 27 -17.61 8.18 6.38
C TRP A 27 -16.86 7.41 7.48
N LEU A 28 -17.42 7.34 8.70
CA LEU A 28 -16.78 6.64 9.81
C LEU A 28 -17.00 5.13 9.77
N ALA A 29 -18.08 4.64 9.16
CA ALA A 29 -18.38 3.22 9.09
C ALA A 29 -17.24 2.44 8.39
N ASN A 30 -16.79 1.35 9.02
CA ASN A 30 -15.72 0.48 8.53
C ASN A 30 -14.38 1.21 8.27
N CYS A 31 -14.13 2.37 8.89
CA CYS A 31 -12.91 3.14 8.69
C CYS A 31 -12.34 3.64 10.03
N THR A 32 -11.45 2.84 10.63
CA THR A 32 -10.79 3.16 11.91
C THR A 32 -10.05 4.49 11.86
N LEU A 33 -9.31 4.77 10.77
CA LEU A 33 -8.62 6.05 10.59
C LEU A 33 -9.56 7.26 10.61
N ALA A 34 -10.74 7.15 10.00
CA ALA A 34 -11.74 8.22 10.04
C ALA A 34 -12.29 8.41 11.46
N VAL A 35 -12.50 7.33 12.20
CA VAL A 35 -12.87 7.37 13.63
C VAL A 35 -11.78 8.05 14.45
N THR A 36 -10.51 7.67 14.29
CA THR A 36 -9.36 8.31 14.95
C THR A 36 -9.33 9.81 14.71
N HIS A 37 -9.48 10.26 13.45
CA HIS A 37 -9.53 11.69 13.15
C HIS A 37 -10.75 12.39 13.74
N PHE A 38 -11.91 11.72 13.79
CA PHE A 38 -13.12 12.26 14.39
C PHE A 38 -13.00 12.43 15.90
N LEU A 39 -12.41 11.44 16.59
CA LEU A 39 -12.19 11.43 18.03
C LEU A 39 -11.14 12.46 18.47
N ASN A 40 -10.14 12.74 17.62
CA ASN A 40 -9.14 13.76 17.88
C ASN A 40 -9.68 15.21 17.84
N ILE A 41 -10.93 15.43 17.41
CA ILE A 41 -11.58 16.74 17.48
C ILE A 41 -12.29 16.86 18.83
N PRO A 42 -11.81 17.70 19.77
CA PRO A 42 -12.24 17.66 21.17
C PRO A 42 -13.72 17.97 21.42
N THR A 43 -14.38 18.69 20.51
CA THR A 43 -15.79 19.09 20.66
C THR A 43 -16.77 18.02 20.21
N ASN A 44 -16.33 17.03 19.41
CA ASN A 44 -17.22 16.07 18.78
C ASN A 44 -17.91 15.15 19.78
N ILE A 45 -17.15 14.45 20.63
CA ILE A 45 -17.71 13.54 21.62
C ILE A 45 -18.60 14.27 22.64
N PRO A 46 -18.17 15.39 23.26
CA PRO A 46 -19.05 16.17 24.13
C PRO A 46 -20.35 16.62 23.46
N TYR A 47 -20.29 17.05 22.19
CA TYR A 47 -21.49 17.41 21.43
C TYR A 47 -22.43 16.22 21.24
N LEU A 48 -21.91 15.08 20.76
CA LEU A 48 -22.73 13.88 20.55
C LEU A 48 -23.35 13.40 21.86
N THR A 49 -22.56 13.29 22.93
CA THR A 49 -23.07 12.90 24.24
C THR A 49 -24.15 13.87 24.73
N SER A 50 -23.93 15.18 24.59
CA SER A 50 -24.93 16.19 24.99
C SER A 50 -26.23 16.07 24.19
N GLN A 51 -26.16 15.84 22.88
CA GLN A 51 -27.35 15.68 22.03
C GLN A 51 -28.12 14.42 22.43
N VAL A 52 -27.43 13.30 22.61
CA VAL A 52 -28.06 12.02 22.95
C VAL A 52 -28.61 12.02 24.39
N SER A 53 -28.06 12.83 25.30
CA SER A 53 -28.57 12.96 26.67
C SER A 53 -29.85 13.82 26.80
N LEU A 54 -30.32 14.48 25.73
CA LEU A 54 -31.54 15.28 25.80
C LEU A 54 -32.77 14.37 25.95
N ALA A 55 -33.58 14.66 26.97
CA ALA A 55 -34.74 13.86 27.34
C ALA A 55 -35.98 14.14 26.48
N GLU A 56 -36.12 15.37 25.98
CA GLU A 56 -37.27 15.82 25.21
C GLU A 56 -36.79 16.66 24.01
N GLY A 57 -37.24 16.30 22.82
CA GLY A 57 -37.16 17.08 21.59
C GLY A 57 -38.54 17.15 20.94
N ASP A 58 -38.68 18.02 19.93
CA ASP A 58 -39.75 17.79 18.96
C ASP A 58 -39.37 16.60 18.06
N GLU A 59 -40.31 16.12 17.24
CA GLU A 59 -40.09 14.97 16.33
C GLU A 59 -38.82 15.12 15.47
N HIS A 60 -38.47 16.36 15.10
CA HIS A 60 -37.31 16.66 14.29
C HIS A 60 -35.99 16.63 15.07
N GLU A 61 -35.98 17.19 16.29
CA GLU A 61 -34.82 17.12 17.18
C GLU A 61 -34.61 15.70 17.69
N ASP A 62 -35.67 14.95 17.99
CA ASP A 62 -35.57 13.53 18.36
C ASP A 62 -34.87 12.71 17.26
N LEU A 63 -35.13 13.04 15.99
CA LEU A 63 -34.44 12.42 14.86
C LEU A 63 -32.94 12.76 14.82
N VAL A 64 -32.59 14.03 15.06
CA VAL A 64 -31.19 14.48 15.13
C VAL A 64 -30.46 13.79 16.28
N GLN A 65 -31.09 13.69 17.45
CA GLN A 65 -30.53 13.01 18.62
C GLN A 65 -30.31 11.51 18.34
N SER A 66 -31.26 10.87 17.67
CA SER A 66 -31.17 9.46 17.29
C SER A 66 -30.01 9.21 16.32
N LEU A 67 -29.83 10.08 15.33
CA LEU A 67 -28.67 10.01 14.42
C LEU A 67 -27.34 10.34 15.12
N CYS A 68 -27.33 11.22 16.13
CA CYS A 68 -26.16 11.42 16.98
C CYS A 68 -25.83 10.15 17.79
N ALA A 69 -26.84 9.42 18.26
CA ALA A 69 -26.65 8.13 18.95
C ALA A 69 -26.04 7.10 18.00
N PHE A 70 -26.53 7.03 16.76
CA PHE A 70 -25.95 6.17 15.73
C PHE A 70 -24.49 6.51 15.42
N LEU A 71 -24.17 7.79 15.24
CA LEU A 71 -22.79 8.22 15.01
C LEU A 71 -21.87 7.93 16.20
N LEU A 72 -22.34 8.13 17.43
CA LEU A 72 -21.59 7.75 18.65
C LEU A 72 -21.37 6.24 18.72
N GLY A 73 -22.37 5.45 18.33
CA GLY A 73 -22.29 3.99 18.24
C GLY A 73 -21.23 3.53 17.23
N ILE A 74 -21.18 4.14 16.05
CA ILE A 74 -20.13 3.90 15.04
C ILE A 74 -18.75 4.20 15.61
N CYS A 75 -18.60 5.29 16.37
CA CYS A 75 -17.33 5.63 17.03
C CYS A 75 -16.89 4.61 18.09
N ILE A 76 -17.82 3.80 18.64
CA ILE A 76 -17.53 2.74 19.61
C ILE A 76 -17.25 1.41 18.91
N GLU A 77 -17.98 1.11 17.83
CA GLU A 77 -17.85 -0.13 17.06
C GLU A 77 -16.54 -0.20 16.27
N PHE A 78 -16.19 0.88 15.57
CA PHE A 78 -14.99 0.91 14.72
C PHE A 78 -13.80 1.62 15.39
N ASN A 79 -13.74 1.57 16.72
CA ASN A 79 -12.63 2.13 17.50
C ASN A 79 -11.48 1.12 17.62
N ASP A 80 -10.28 1.53 17.24
CA ASP A 80 -9.05 0.74 17.35
C ASP A 80 -8.18 1.12 18.57
N ASP A 81 -8.73 1.92 19.49
CA ASP A 81 -8.09 2.44 20.70
C ASP A 81 -6.82 3.27 20.44
N SER A 82 -6.65 3.79 19.22
CA SER A 82 -5.52 4.65 18.85
C SER A 82 -5.53 6.04 19.53
N VAL A 83 -6.68 6.50 20.02
CA VAL A 83 -6.85 7.80 20.71
C VAL A 83 -6.97 7.58 22.23
N PRO A 84 -5.93 7.87 23.04
CA PRO A 84 -5.93 7.52 24.47
C PRO A 84 -7.01 8.20 25.31
N SER A 85 -7.47 9.39 24.90
CA SER A 85 -8.53 10.12 25.59
C SER A 85 -9.94 9.57 25.31
N PHE A 86 -10.09 8.74 24.28
CA PHE A 86 -11.36 8.19 23.80
C PHE A 86 -11.22 6.73 23.36
N THR A 87 -10.70 5.88 24.24
CA THR A 87 -10.76 4.42 24.06
C THR A 87 -12.19 3.92 24.08
N ARG A 88 -12.44 2.76 23.48
CA ARG A 88 -13.72 2.07 23.46
C ARG A 88 -14.34 1.97 24.86
N ASP A 89 -13.57 1.52 25.85
CA ASP A 89 -14.06 1.42 27.23
C ASP A 89 -14.40 2.78 27.84
N SER A 90 -13.61 3.82 27.56
CA SER A 90 -13.89 5.18 28.04
C SER A 90 -15.18 5.74 27.43
N LEU A 91 -15.43 5.48 26.14
CA LEU A 91 -16.65 5.88 25.43
C LEU A 91 -17.88 5.13 25.94
N CYS A 92 -17.77 3.80 26.15
CA CYS A 92 -18.84 3.01 26.77
C CYS A 92 -19.16 3.50 28.18
N GLN A 93 -18.14 3.78 29.01
CA GLN A 93 -18.35 4.34 30.34
C GLN A 93 -19.01 5.73 30.29
N LEU A 94 -18.61 6.58 29.34
CA LEU A 94 -19.21 7.89 29.14
C LEU A 94 -20.68 7.77 28.75
N LEU A 95 -21.00 6.86 27.81
CA LEU A 95 -22.36 6.56 27.37
C LEU A 95 -23.23 6.09 28.55
N VAL A 96 -22.77 5.08 29.30
CA VAL A 96 -23.52 4.56 30.45
C VAL A 96 -23.73 5.64 31.53
N LYS A 97 -22.73 6.48 31.82
CA LYS A 97 -22.82 7.51 32.87
C LYS A 97 -23.62 8.74 32.48
N ARG A 98 -23.62 9.15 31.21
CA ARG A 98 -24.21 10.43 30.76
C ARG A 98 -25.53 10.25 30.02
N VAL A 99 -25.70 9.15 29.32
CA VAL A 99 -26.89 8.86 28.51
C VAL A 99 -27.72 7.79 29.19
N GLY A 100 -27.08 6.71 29.63
CA GLY A 100 -27.77 5.48 30.02
C GLY A 100 -27.93 4.54 28.81
N LEU A 101 -27.71 3.25 29.04
CA LEU A 101 -27.69 2.25 27.97
C LEU A 101 -29.09 2.09 27.33
N ASP A 102 -30.14 2.02 28.14
CA ASP A 102 -31.51 1.85 27.66
C ASP A 102 -31.94 3.06 26.81
N THR A 103 -31.70 4.27 27.30
CA THR A 103 -31.99 5.51 26.56
C THR A 103 -31.23 5.59 25.23
N PHE A 104 -29.97 5.15 25.20
CA PHE A 104 -29.20 5.08 23.97
C PHE A 104 -29.82 4.11 22.96
N VAL A 105 -30.18 2.90 23.41
CA VAL A 105 -30.81 1.88 22.56
C VAL A 105 -32.18 2.33 22.08
N ASP A 106 -33.00 2.94 22.95
CA ASP A 106 -34.31 3.48 22.61
C ASP A 106 -34.24 4.52 21.48
N LYS A 107 -33.24 5.41 21.53
CA LYS A 107 -32.99 6.39 20.46
C LYS A 107 -32.55 5.72 19.15
N LEU A 108 -31.72 4.67 19.20
CA LEU A 108 -31.35 3.93 18.00
C LEU A 108 -32.55 3.26 17.33
N VAL A 109 -33.33 2.49 18.09
CA VAL A 109 -34.48 1.75 17.56
C VAL A 109 -35.65 2.65 17.16
N ALA A 110 -35.60 3.93 17.48
CA ALA A 110 -36.56 4.93 17.02
C ALA A 110 -36.38 5.29 15.54
N ILE A 111 -35.16 5.20 14.98
CA ILE A 111 -34.88 5.61 13.59
C ILE A 111 -35.74 4.84 12.58
N PRO A 112 -35.81 3.49 12.61
CA PRO A 112 -36.62 2.76 11.63
C PRO A 112 -38.12 2.97 11.76
N LYS A 113 -38.59 3.43 12.93
CA LYS A 113 -40.01 3.66 13.21
C LYS A 113 -40.53 4.96 12.56
N GLN A 114 -39.64 5.83 12.11
CA GLN A 114 -39.98 7.08 11.45
C GLN A 114 -40.57 6.82 10.06
N GLU A 115 -41.67 7.51 9.72
CA GLU A 115 -42.33 7.36 8.41
C GLU A 115 -41.37 7.71 7.26
N CYS A 116 -40.59 8.80 7.43
CA CYS A 116 -39.61 9.23 6.45
C CYS A 116 -38.48 8.20 6.21
N TYR A 117 -38.07 7.45 7.24
CA TYR A 117 -37.12 6.35 7.09
C TYR A 117 -37.74 5.19 6.30
N SER A 118 -38.94 4.77 6.69
CA SER A 118 -39.66 3.67 6.03
C SER A 118 -39.92 3.97 4.55
N GLN A 119 -40.18 5.22 4.20
CA GLN A 119 -40.34 5.66 2.82
C GLN A 119 -39.01 5.61 2.03
N ALA A 120 -37.93 6.12 2.60
CA ALA A 120 -36.61 6.14 1.97
C ALA A 120 -36.02 4.74 1.79
N ALA A 121 -36.22 3.84 2.75
CA ALA A 121 -35.67 2.48 2.74
C ALA A 121 -36.28 1.55 1.68
N GLN A 122 -37.43 1.91 1.07
CA GLN A 122 -38.11 1.04 0.11
C GLN A 122 -37.43 0.97 -1.26
N LYS A 123 -36.86 2.08 -1.73
CA LYS A 123 -36.28 2.15 -3.08
C LYS A 123 -35.28 3.30 -3.22
N PRO A 124 -34.28 3.18 -4.10
CA PRO A 124 -33.30 4.24 -4.35
C PRO A 124 -33.87 5.52 -4.96
N GLN A 125 -35.05 5.47 -5.60
CA GLN A 125 -35.59 6.64 -6.30
C GLN A 125 -36.27 7.64 -5.36
N LEU A 126 -35.75 8.87 -5.35
CA LEU A 126 -36.35 10.02 -4.66
C LEU A 126 -37.72 10.35 -5.30
N LYS A 127 -38.81 10.15 -4.54
CA LYS A 127 -40.18 10.51 -4.95
C LYS A 127 -40.85 11.31 -3.84
N TYR A 128 -40.61 12.61 -3.83
CA TYR A 128 -41.14 13.56 -2.85
C TYR A 128 -41.95 14.65 -3.56
N LYS A 129 -42.97 15.20 -2.89
CA LYS A 129 -43.79 16.29 -3.45
C LYS A 129 -43.07 17.62 -3.32
N HIS A 130 -42.35 17.81 -2.22
CA HIS A 130 -41.57 19.00 -1.95
C HIS A 130 -40.14 18.66 -1.50
N PRO A 131 -39.14 19.49 -1.86
CA PRO A 131 -37.76 19.29 -1.40
C PRO A 131 -37.60 19.27 0.13
N SER A 132 -38.52 19.88 0.88
CA SER A 132 -38.55 19.90 2.34
C SER A 132 -38.88 18.55 2.98
N GLU A 133 -39.40 17.59 2.21
CA GLU A 133 -39.78 16.25 2.69
C GLU A 133 -38.61 15.25 2.59
N VAL A 134 -37.48 15.65 2.00
CA VAL A 134 -36.31 14.79 1.83
C VAL A 134 -35.49 14.80 3.12
N PHE A 135 -35.55 13.70 3.87
CA PHE A 135 -34.81 13.54 5.13
C PHE A 135 -33.77 12.42 5.12
N PHE A 136 -34.08 11.29 4.48
CA PHE A 136 -33.23 10.10 4.44
C PHE A 136 -32.80 9.73 3.03
N ASP A 137 -31.57 9.22 2.95
CA ASP A 137 -31.02 8.57 1.76
C ASP A 137 -31.18 7.04 1.83
N TYR A 138 -31.41 6.41 0.68
CA TYR A 138 -31.63 4.96 0.59
C TYR A 138 -30.41 4.14 1.04
N GLU A 139 -29.19 4.53 0.64
CA GLU A 139 -27.98 3.79 1.01
C GLU A 139 -27.66 4.00 2.49
N PHE A 140 -27.96 5.18 3.05
CA PHE A 140 -27.90 5.38 4.50
C PHE A 140 -28.84 4.42 5.25
N CYS A 141 -30.08 4.22 4.80
CA CYS A 141 -31.00 3.26 5.43
C CYS A 141 -30.44 1.83 5.40
N ARG A 142 -29.76 1.43 4.32
CA ARG A 142 -29.08 0.13 4.24
C ARG A 142 -27.91 0.03 5.23
N LEU A 143 -27.08 1.07 5.31
CA LEU A 143 -25.97 1.16 6.26
C LEU A 143 -26.47 1.06 7.71
N PHE A 144 -27.52 1.80 8.05
CA PHE A 144 -28.13 1.75 9.38
C PHE A 144 -28.57 0.33 9.71
N LYS A 145 -29.34 -0.31 8.82
CA LYS A 145 -29.83 -1.67 9.02
C LYS A 145 -28.72 -2.71 9.19
N SER A 146 -27.58 -2.55 8.52
CA SER A 146 -26.43 -3.45 8.70
C SER A 146 -25.68 -3.25 10.01
N LEU A 147 -25.67 -2.04 10.56
CA LEU A 147 -24.85 -1.68 11.71
C LEU A 147 -25.60 -1.63 13.03
N GLU A 148 -26.93 -1.45 13.04
CA GLU A 148 -27.74 -1.32 14.25
C GLU A 148 -27.47 -2.46 15.25
N GLY A 149 -27.55 -3.71 14.80
CA GLY A 149 -27.32 -4.88 15.66
C GLY A 149 -25.87 -4.99 16.16
N ALA A 150 -24.89 -4.60 15.33
CA ALA A 150 -23.48 -4.61 15.72
C ALA A 150 -23.20 -3.55 16.79
N ILE A 151 -23.68 -2.32 16.58
CA ILE A 151 -23.56 -1.20 17.52
C ILE A 151 -24.21 -1.54 18.87
N ILE A 152 -25.43 -2.11 18.88
CA ILE A 152 -26.11 -2.49 20.11
C ILE A 152 -25.28 -3.51 20.92
N LYS A 153 -24.70 -4.51 20.23
CA LYS A 153 -23.79 -5.47 20.89
C LYS A 153 -22.50 -4.80 21.36
N ALA A 154 -21.98 -3.84 20.60
CA ALA A 154 -20.74 -3.14 20.90
C ALA A 154 -20.82 -2.32 22.19
N VAL A 155 -21.95 -1.66 22.45
CA VAL A 155 -22.10 -0.77 23.61
C VAL A 155 -22.46 -1.53 24.90
N GLN A 156 -22.85 -2.79 24.80
CA GLN A 156 -23.16 -3.60 25.97
C GLN A 156 -21.90 -3.85 26.81
N PRO A 157 -22.00 -3.80 28.15
CA PRO A 157 -20.89 -4.17 29.02
C PRO A 157 -20.47 -5.61 28.70
N ARG A 158 -19.20 -5.79 28.32
CA ARG A 158 -18.64 -7.13 28.19
C ARG A 158 -18.77 -7.82 29.56
N PRO A 159 -19.27 -9.07 29.64
CA PRO A 159 -19.25 -9.84 30.88
C PRO A 159 -17.86 -9.78 31.49
N LYS A 160 -17.73 -9.61 32.81
CA LYS A 160 -16.41 -9.48 33.46
C LYS A 160 -15.49 -10.68 33.18
N ASP A 161 -16.07 -11.83 32.86
CA ASP A 161 -15.34 -13.05 32.46
C ASP A 161 -14.76 -12.97 31.03
N LEU A 162 -15.22 -12.02 30.20
CA LEU A 162 -14.72 -11.67 28.87
C LEU A 162 -14.02 -10.30 28.83
N ALA A 163 -14.15 -9.49 29.90
CA ALA A 163 -13.27 -8.34 30.14
C ALA A 163 -11.83 -8.79 30.37
N ASN A 164 -11.67 -10.06 30.76
CA ASN A 164 -10.42 -10.79 30.63
C ASN A 164 -10.32 -11.58 29.35
N GLY A 165 -10.14 -10.86 28.24
CA GLY A 165 -9.36 -11.43 27.14
C GLY A 165 -8.00 -11.93 27.66
N PRO A 166 -7.28 -12.80 26.92
CA PRO A 166 -6.01 -13.35 27.37
C PRO A 166 -5.05 -12.26 27.91
N GLU A 167 -5.12 -11.03 27.40
CA GLU A 167 -4.28 -9.90 27.79
C GLU A 167 -4.42 -9.40 29.24
N SER A 168 -5.57 -9.50 29.91
CA SER A 168 -5.71 -8.97 31.30
C SER A 168 -5.55 -10.05 32.39
N ASN A 169 -5.48 -11.32 32.00
CA ASN A 169 -4.98 -12.41 32.84
C ASN A 169 -3.44 -12.49 32.79
N MET A 170 -2.79 -11.68 31.95
CA MET A 170 -1.34 -11.70 31.80
C MET A 170 -0.66 -10.96 32.94
N THR A 171 0.47 -11.50 33.40
CA THR A 171 1.34 -10.79 34.35
C THR A 171 1.86 -9.50 33.70
N ALA A 172 2.30 -8.54 34.53
CA ALA A 172 2.87 -7.28 34.03
C ALA A 172 4.02 -7.49 33.03
N GLU A 173 4.79 -8.58 33.19
CA GLU A 173 5.86 -8.99 32.29
C GLU A 173 5.32 -9.47 30.94
N GLN A 174 4.28 -10.30 30.94
CA GLN A 174 3.62 -10.77 29.72
C GLN A 174 2.93 -9.62 28.97
N HIS A 175 2.34 -8.66 29.68
CA HIS A 175 1.77 -7.46 29.08
C HIS A 175 2.86 -6.56 28.46
N SER A 176 3.99 -6.39 29.14
CA SER A 176 5.14 -5.66 28.61
C SER A 176 5.70 -6.32 27.34
N LEU A 177 5.81 -7.65 27.35
CA LEU A 177 6.28 -8.43 26.21
C LEU A 177 5.30 -8.33 25.01
N LEU A 178 4.00 -8.43 25.28
CA LEU A 178 2.97 -8.26 24.26
C LEU A 178 3.00 -6.86 23.63
N GLN A 179 3.24 -5.82 24.45
CA GLN A 179 3.38 -4.45 23.95
C GLN A 179 4.63 -4.28 23.06
N GLN A 180 5.72 -4.97 23.39
CA GLN A 180 6.91 -5.04 22.54
C GLN A 180 6.62 -5.75 21.22
N TYR A 181 5.94 -6.91 21.23
CA TYR A 181 5.53 -7.62 20.01
C TYR A 181 4.60 -6.77 19.14
N LYS A 182 3.59 -6.11 19.73
CA LYS A 182 2.72 -5.16 19.00
C LYS A 182 3.51 -4.01 18.36
N GLY A 183 4.57 -3.53 19.02
CA GLY A 183 5.50 -2.56 18.45
C GLY A 183 6.25 -3.10 17.24
N VAL A 184 6.84 -4.29 17.36
CA VAL A 184 7.56 -4.96 16.25
C VAL A 184 6.65 -5.19 15.06
N ILE A 185 5.41 -5.65 15.27
CA ILE A 185 4.43 -5.88 14.20
C ILE A 185 4.12 -4.56 13.47
N ARG A 186 3.93 -3.45 14.20
CA ARG A 186 3.71 -2.13 13.57
C ARG A 186 4.90 -1.68 12.73
N ASP A 187 6.12 -1.85 13.25
CA ASP A 187 7.34 -1.51 12.51
C ASP A 187 7.49 -2.38 11.26
N GLN A 188 7.17 -3.68 11.36
CA GLN A 188 7.14 -4.60 10.22
C GLN A 188 6.07 -4.18 9.20
N ASP A 189 4.86 -3.86 9.63
CA ASP A 189 3.77 -3.41 8.75
C ASP A 189 4.11 -2.10 8.04
N GLU A 190 4.80 -1.17 8.70
CA GLU A 190 5.31 0.06 8.09
C GLU A 190 6.40 -0.25 7.05
N ARG A 191 7.32 -1.16 7.35
CA ARG A 191 8.38 -1.55 6.42
C ARG A 191 7.83 -2.29 5.21
N ILE A 192 6.86 -3.19 5.38
CA ILE A 192 6.15 -3.88 4.29
C ILE A 192 5.45 -2.85 3.41
N ARG A 193 4.74 -1.88 4.00
CA ARG A 193 4.10 -0.80 3.24
C ARG A 193 5.11 0.03 2.45
N SER A 194 6.24 0.39 3.06
CA SER A 194 7.31 1.12 2.37
C SER A 194 7.90 0.32 1.21
N MET A 195 8.26 -0.93 1.43
CA MET A 195 8.83 -1.80 0.38
C MET A 195 7.83 -2.07 -0.74
N THR A 196 6.55 -2.24 -0.41
CA THR A 196 5.49 -2.41 -1.41
C THR A 196 5.33 -1.16 -2.27
N SER A 197 5.36 0.03 -1.65
CA SER A 197 5.32 1.30 -2.39
C SER A 197 6.56 1.48 -3.29
N GLU A 198 7.74 1.09 -2.83
CA GLU A 198 8.98 1.15 -3.61
C GLU A 198 8.94 0.17 -4.80
N LEU A 199 8.50 -1.07 -4.59
CA LEU A 199 8.29 -2.04 -5.66
C LEU A 199 7.30 -1.53 -6.71
N ASP A 200 6.21 -0.88 -6.29
CA ASP A 200 5.24 -0.27 -7.20
C ASP A 200 5.84 0.88 -8.02
N LEU A 201 6.73 1.69 -7.42
CA LEU A 201 7.44 2.75 -8.14
C LEU A 201 8.42 2.16 -9.16
N LEU A 202 9.29 1.24 -8.75
CA LEU A 202 10.25 0.58 -9.64
C LEU A 202 9.53 -0.16 -10.77
N ARG A 203 8.38 -0.79 -10.49
CA ARG A 203 7.58 -1.46 -11.52
C ARG A 203 7.05 -0.48 -12.55
N ARG A 204 6.58 0.69 -12.14
CA ARG A 204 6.15 1.76 -13.06
C ARG A 204 7.31 2.28 -13.90
N GLU A 205 8.46 2.53 -13.29
CA GLU A 205 9.67 2.98 -14.02
C GLU A 205 10.17 1.93 -15.01
N HIS A 206 10.15 0.65 -14.64
CA HIS A 206 10.50 -0.44 -15.53
C HIS A 206 9.52 -0.56 -16.70
N GLN A 207 8.21 -0.44 -16.44
CA GLN A 207 7.20 -0.42 -17.50
C GLN A 207 7.41 0.76 -18.46
N GLN A 208 7.67 1.95 -17.93
CA GLN A 208 7.94 3.14 -18.74
C GLN A 208 9.20 2.97 -19.60
N SER A 209 10.29 2.52 -18.99
CA SER A 209 11.55 2.25 -19.70
C SER A 209 11.38 1.17 -20.77
N SER A 210 10.61 0.12 -20.48
CA SER A 210 10.29 -0.94 -21.44
C SER A 210 9.49 -0.42 -22.64
N MET A 211 8.52 0.48 -22.41
CA MET A 211 7.76 1.12 -23.50
C MET A 211 8.68 1.97 -24.39
N GLN A 212 9.54 2.79 -23.79
CA GLN A 212 10.52 3.60 -24.53
C GLN A 212 11.47 2.73 -25.35
N LEU A 213 11.92 1.59 -24.80
CA LEU A 213 12.80 0.66 -25.49
C LEU A 213 12.10 0.03 -26.70
N LYS A 214 10.81 -0.35 -26.57
CA LYS A 214 10.00 -0.84 -27.70
C LYS A 214 9.87 0.22 -28.81
N GLU A 215 9.55 1.45 -28.44
CA GLU A 215 9.42 2.57 -29.40
C GLU A 215 10.74 2.86 -30.14
N MET A 216 11.87 2.84 -29.43
CA MET A 216 13.19 2.98 -30.06
C MET A 216 13.50 1.81 -31.00
N VAL A 217 13.17 0.57 -30.63
CA VAL A 217 13.36 -0.61 -31.48
C VAL A 217 12.52 -0.51 -32.75
N GLU A 218 11.26 -0.10 -32.65
CA GLU A 218 10.40 0.13 -33.81
C GLU A 218 10.96 1.23 -34.72
N THR A 219 11.44 2.32 -34.13
CA THR A 219 12.08 3.42 -34.88
C THR A 219 13.34 2.95 -35.62
N ILE A 220 14.19 2.16 -34.96
CA ILE A 220 15.39 1.56 -35.57
C ILE A 220 14.99 0.64 -36.71
N GLN A 221 13.93 -0.17 -36.55
CA GLN A 221 13.46 -1.06 -37.60
C GLN A 221 12.96 -0.26 -38.81
N GLN A 222 12.17 0.79 -38.61
CA GLN A 222 11.72 1.69 -39.67
C GLN A 222 12.90 2.34 -40.42
N LEU A 223 13.91 2.82 -39.70
CA LEU A 223 15.12 3.40 -40.31
C LEU A 223 15.94 2.35 -41.07
N LYS A 224 16.01 1.10 -40.59
CA LYS A 224 16.65 -0.01 -41.31
C LYS A 224 15.91 -0.31 -42.61
N ASP A 225 14.58 -0.35 -42.58
CA ASP A 225 13.74 -0.61 -43.75
C ASP A 225 13.85 0.53 -44.77
N GLN A 226 13.83 1.79 -44.32
CA GLN A 226 14.09 2.94 -45.19
C GLN A 226 15.47 2.87 -45.85
N ASN A 227 16.53 2.54 -45.08
CA ASN A 227 17.87 2.37 -45.62
C ASN A 227 17.96 1.22 -46.63
N ALA A 228 17.26 0.11 -46.39
CA ALA A 228 17.17 -0.99 -47.35
C ALA A 228 16.46 -0.55 -48.64
N LEU A 229 15.40 0.25 -48.52
CA LEU A 229 14.67 0.82 -49.65
C LEU A 229 15.52 1.79 -50.46
N PHE A 230 16.24 2.71 -49.81
CA PHE A 230 17.18 3.62 -50.48
C PHE A 230 18.32 2.87 -51.18
N LYS A 231 18.85 1.80 -50.57
CA LYS A 231 19.84 0.91 -51.22
C LYS A 231 19.24 0.23 -52.44
N ALA A 232 18.04 -0.34 -52.34
CA ALA A 232 17.34 -0.97 -53.45
C ALA A 232 17.01 0.03 -54.57
N GLN A 233 16.62 1.26 -54.21
CA GLN A 233 16.31 2.33 -55.15
C GLN A 233 17.57 2.86 -55.85
N ARG A 234 18.73 2.89 -55.18
CA ARG A 234 20.03 3.12 -55.84
C ARG A 234 20.40 2.02 -56.83
N VAL A 235 20.15 0.76 -56.48
CA VAL A 235 20.36 -0.39 -57.38
C VAL A 235 19.37 -0.36 -58.56
N ALA A 236 18.15 0.12 -58.36
CA ALA A 236 17.15 0.25 -59.41
C ALA A 236 17.32 1.50 -60.30
N ALA A 237 17.86 2.61 -59.76
CA ALA A 237 18.14 3.85 -60.47
C ALA A 237 19.47 3.83 -61.24
N GLY A 238 20.35 2.86 -60.95
CA GLY A 238 21.57 2.57 -61.72
C GLY A 238 21.54 1.14 -62.25
N GLY A 239 20.91 0.94 -63.40
CA GLY A 239 20.75 -0.40 -63.98
C GLY A 239 22.06 -1.05 -64.43
N GLY A 240 22.27 -2.30 -64.01
CA GLY A 240 22.77 -3.39 -64.85
C GLY A 240 24.29 -3.56 -65.06
N GLN A 241 24.81 -4.68 -64.54
CA GLN A 241 25.97 -5.47 -64.99
C GLN A 241 27.32 -4.77 -65.27
N GLY A 242 28.29 -5.07 -64.40
CA GLY A 242 29.72 -4.92 -64.68
C GLY A 242 30.53 -5.58 -63.58
N ASP A 243 31.10 -6.75 -63.87
CA ASP A 243 32.20 -7.33 -63.11
C ASP A 243 33.36 -6.32 -63.13
N SER A 244 33.64 -5.66 -62.00
CA SER A 244 34.93 -5.01 -61.72
C SER A 244 34.99 -4.54 -60.28
N LYS A 245 36.02 -5.04 -59.59
CA LYS A 245 36.72 -4.31 -58.53
C LYS A 245 36.69 -2.81 -58.80
N SER A 246 35.93 -2.07 -58.01
CA SER A 246 36.25 -0.69 -57.69
C SER A 246 35.70 -0.39 -56.30
N PRO A 247 36.56 -0.40 -55.26
CA PRO A 247 36.27 0.42 -54.10
C PRO A 247 36.25 1.87 -54.63
N SER A 248 35.26 2.66 -54.21
CA SER A 248 35.31 4.10 -54.50
C SER A 248 36.69 4.61 -54.07
N PRO A 249 37.50 5.21 -54.97
CA PRO A 249 38.86 5.63 -54.63
C PRO A 249 38.85 6.63 -53.46
N GLU A 250 37.76 7.38 -53.29
CA GLU A 250 37.53 8.25 -52.12
C GLU A 250 37.38 7.49 -50.80
N LEU A 251 36.80 6.28 -50.78
CA LEU A 251 36.65 5.50 -49.54
C LEU A 251 37.94 4.80 -49.13
N ASP A 252 38.72 4.32 -50.10
CA ASP A 252 40.04 3.77 -49.83
C ASP A 252 41.05 4.88 -49.51
N GLN A 253 40.93 6.05 -50.13
CA GLN A 253 41.75 7.22 -49.83
C GLN A 253 41.41 7.81 -48.46
N THR A 254 40.14 7.90 -48.08
CA THR A 254 39.74 8.33 -46.72
C THR A 254 40.08 7.31 -45.65
N LYS A 255 40.01 6.01 -45.94
CA LYS A 255 40.50 4.96 -45.03
C LYS A 255 42.01 5.04 -44.83
N LYS A 256 42.76 5.28 -45.91
CA LYS A 256 44.21 5.43 -45.86
C LYS A 256 44.61 6.71 -45.13
N GLU A 257 43.91 7.82 -45.38
CA GLU A 257 44.08 9.07 -44.62
C GLU A 257 43.72 8.90 -43.13
N LEU A 258 42.70 8.09 -42.80
CA LEU A 258 42.36 7.75 -41.40
C LEU A 258 43.42 6.88 -40.72
N GLU A 259 44.01 5.93 -41.43
CA GLU A 259 45.11 5.10 -40.93
C GLU A 259 46.40 5.92 -40.76
N ASP A 260 46.70 6.82 -41.70
CA ASP A 260 47.85 7.72 -41.63
C ASP A 260 47.69 8.74 -40.50
N LEU A 261 46.49 9.34 -40.32
CA LEU A 261 46.20 10.22 -39.17
C LEU A 261 46.28 9.47 -37.84
N ARG A 262 45.82 8.22 -37.79
CA ARG A 262 45.94 7.39 -36.58
C ARG A 262 47.40 7.13 -36.21
N LYS A 263 48.23 6.78 -37.18
CA LYS A 263 49.67 6.59 -36.95
C LYS A 263 50.35 7.88 -36.50
N GLN A 264 50.04 9.01 -37.14
CA GLN A 264 50.57 10.30 -36.71
C GLN A 264 50.13 10.67 -35.29
N HIS A 265 48.89 10.36 -34.91
CA HIS A 265 48.40 10.61 -33.55
C HIS A 265 49.07 9.69 -32.52
N GLU A 266 49.34 8.44 -32.87
CA GLU A 266 50.05 7.48 -32.02
C GLU A 266 51.53 7.87 -31.84
N GLU A 267 52.19 8.31 -32.91
CA GLU A 267 53.56 8.85 -32.88
C GLU A 267 53.64 10.13 -32.04
N LEU A 268 52.72 11.07 -32.22
CA LEU A 268 52.64 12.29 -31.41
C LEU A 268 52.33 11.99 -29.93
N GLN A 269 51.50 11.00 -29.63
CA GLN A 269 51.25 10.57 -28.25
C GLN A 269 52.50 9.94 -27.61
N LEU A 270 53.28 9.16 -28.37
CA LEU A 270 54.55 8.61 -27.89
C LEU A 270 55.58 9.71 -27.63
N GLU A 271 55.68 10.69 -28.53
CA GLU A 271 56.59 11.83 -28.38
C GLU A 271 56.19 12.75 -27.22
N LEU A 272 54.89 12.96 -27.01
CA LEU A 272 54.35 13.74 -25.89
C LEU A 272 54.57 12.99 -24.56
N ASN A 273 54.44 11.67 -24.53
CA ASN A 273 54.78 10.88 -23.36
C ASN A 273 56.28 10.90 -23.06
N SER A 274 57.15 10.82 -24.07
CA SER A 274 58.60 10.96 -23.84
C SER A 274 58.99 12.35 -23.35
N LEU A 275 58.38 13.42 -23.88
CA LEU A 275 58.61 14.79 -23.41
C LEU A 275 58.07 15.01 -21.99
N LYS A 276 56.96 14.34 -21.64
CA LYS A 276 56.38 14.37 -20.29
C LYS A 276 57.24 13.61 -19.27
N ASP A 277 57.86 12.50 -19.69
CA ASP A 277 58.83 11.76 -18.89
C ASP A 277 60.15 12.54 -18.73
N GLU A 278 60.59 13.26 -19.78
CA GLU A 278 61.74 14.18 -19.70
C GLU A 278 61.45 15.39 -18.77
N GLN A 279 60.22 15.92 -18.79
CA GLN A 279 59.77 16.95 -17.84
C GLN A 279 59.62 16.44 -16.41
N ALA A 280 59.15 15.20 -16.23
CA ALA A 280 59.05 14.56 -14.91
C ALA A 280 60.44 14.31 -14.31
N GLN A 281 61.45 14.01 -15.13
CA GLN A 281 62.84 13.87 -14.68
C GLN A 281 63.53 15.22 -14.41
N GLN A 282 63.17 16.30 -15.12
CA GLN A 282 63.67 17.66 -14.84
C GLN A 282 63.01 18.33 -13.62
N SER A 283 61.77 17.95 -13.26
CA SER A 283 61.02 18.56 -12.14
C SER A 283 61.40 18.05 -10.74
N VAL A 284 62.20 16.98 -10.62
CA VAL A 284 62.71 16.50 -9.31
C VAL A 284 63.92 17.31 -8.79
N ALA A 285 64.46 18.25 -9.59
CA ALA A 285 65.69 18.98 -9.27
C ALA A 285 65.50 20.45 -8.85
N ALA A 286 64.30 21.01 -8.83
CA ALA A 286 64.12 22.46 -8.62
C ALA A 286 62.83 22.86 -7.88
N GLU A 287 62.71 22.48 -6.61
CA GLU A 287 61.89 23.25 -5.66
C GLU A 287 62.74 24.38 -5.06
N SER A 288 62.71 25.56 -5.68
CA SER A 288 62.82 26.84 -4.95
C SER A 288 62.36 28.01 -5.80
N ALA A 289 61.39 28.74 -5.24
CA ALA A 289 61.16 30.18 -5.39
C ALA A 289 60.46 30.71 -6.67
N THR A 290 59.20 31.11 -6.44
CA THR A 290 58.60 32.42 -6.78
C THR A 290 58.10 32.71 -8.22
N ILE A 291 56.79 32.99 -8.29
CA ILE A 291 55.99 33.59 -9.38
C ILE A 291 56.46 35.06 -9.60
N PRO A 292 56.58 35.65 -10.82
CA PRO A 292 55.39 36.17 -11.54
C PRO A 292 55.42 36.33 -13.08
N SER A 293 54.19 36.40 -13.61
CA SER A 293 53.71 37.24 -14.73
C SER A 293 53.44 36.57 -16.08
N ALA A 294 52.18 36.72 -16.51
CA ALA A 294 51.58 36.42 -17.82
C ALA A 294 52.11 37.35 -18.95
N PRO A 295 51.83 37.13 -20.27
CA PRO A 295 50.47 37.09 -20.85
C PRO A 295 50.18 35.96 -21.87
N PRO A 296 48.89 35.66 -22.15
CA PRO A 296 48.44 34.51 -22.94
C PRO A 296 47.95 34.87 -24.37
N LEU A 297 47.73 33.80 -25.17
CA LEU A 297 46.75 33.57 -26.26
C LEU A 297 47.41 33.03 -27.55
N PRO A 298 46.69 32.34 -28.47
CA PRO A 298 45.43 31.57 -28.34
C PRO A 298 45.42 30.26 -29.18
N ILE A 299 45.17 29.08 -28.60
CA ILE A 299 44.81 27.88 -29.37
C ILE A 299 43.78 27.05 -28.57
N ASP A 300 42.68 26.69 -29.23
CA ASP A 300 41.39 26.24 -28.67
C ASP A 300 41.45 25.15 -27.57
N PRO A 301 41.03 25.44 -26.33
CA PRO A 301 41.03 24.49 -25.20
C PRO A 301 39.69 23.77 -24.97
N GLU A 302 38.67 23.99 -25.81
CA GLU A 302 37.29 23.57 -25.53
C GLU A 302 37.01 22.08 -25.74
N ALA A 303 37.74 21.39 -26.62
CA ALA A 303 37.46 19.98 -26.93
C ALA A 303 38.19 18.98 -25.99
N ASP A 304 39.42 19.26 -25.61
CA ASP A 304 40.25 18.33 -24.82
C ASP A 304 39.95 18.44 -23.31
N ALA A 305 39.62 19.64 -22.82
CA ALA A 305 39.12 19.84 -21.46
C ALA A 305 37.72 19.23 -21.26
N ALA A 306 36.86 19.29 -22.28
CA ALA A 306 35.55 18.64 -22.25
C ALA A 306 35.68 17.11 -22.23
N ALA A 307 36.57 16.54 -23.06
CA ALA A 307 36.81 15.09 -23.08
C ALA A 307 37.43 14.56 -21.77
N GLN A 308 38.34 15.33 -21.14
CA GLN A 308 38.92 14.96 -19.84
C GLN A 308 37.94 15.14 -18.67
N ALA A 309 37.06 16.15 -18.72
CA ALA A 309 35.96 16.30 -17.78
C ALA A 309 34.93 15.17 -17.91
N GLU A 310 34.63 14.74 -19.14
CA GLU A 310 33.70 13.64 -19.38
C GLU A 310 34.29 12.28 -18.94
N LEU A 311 35.59 12.06 -19.13
CA LEU A 311 36.29 10.86 -18.67
C LEU A 311 36.36 10.77 -17.13
N THR A 312 36.54 11.90 -16.45
CA THR A 312 36.54 11.95 -14.98
C THR A 312 35.13 11.74 -14.42
N ALA A 313 34.11 12.35 -15.03
CA ALA A 313 32.71 12.13 -14.68
C ALA A 313 32.26 10.67 -14.92
N LEU A 314 32.70 10.03 -16.02
CA LEU A 314 32.42 8.62 -16.27
C LEU A 314 33.07 7.71 -15.23
N LYS A 315 34.30 8.01 -14.80
CA LYS A 315 35.01 7.25 -13.76
C LYS A 315 34.34 7.37 -12.39
N GLU A 316 33.89 8.57 -12.03
CA GLU A 316 33.11 8.77 -10.80
C GLU A 316 31.78 8.01 -10.84
N LYS A 317 31.10 8.01 -12.00
CA LYS A 317 29.85 7.26 -12.19
C LYS A 317 30.07 5.73 -12.13
N VAL A 318 31.18 5.23 -12.65
CA VAL A 318 31.56 3.81 -12.51
C VAL A 318 31.83 3.46 -11.05
N ALA A 319 32.52 4.34 -10.30
CA ALA A 319 32.77 4.13 -8.88
C ALA A 319 31.47 4.15 -8.05
N SER A 320 30.54 5.07 -8.34
CA SER A 320 29.25 5.14 -7.66
C SER A 320 28.38 3.91 -7.96
N LEU A 321 28.35 3.45 -9.22
CA LEU A 321 27.65 2.22 -9.61
C LEU A 321 28.28 0.98 -8.95
N GLN A 322 29.59 0.94 -8.77
CA GLN A 322 30.25 -0.15 -8.03
C GLN A 322 29.87 -0.17 -6.56
N THR A 323 29.73 1.00 -5.91
CA THR A 323 29.25 1.06 -4.52
C THR A 323 27.79 0.64 -4.39
N GLU A 324 26.94 1.00 -5.37
CA GLU A 324 25.53 0.63 -5.40
C GLU A 324 25.35 -0.88 -5.66
N ILE A 325 26.14 -1.46 -6.56
CA ILE A 325 26.17 -2.91 -6.77
C ILE A 325 26.56 -3.64 -5.47
N ALA A 326 27.56 -3.15 -4.74
CA ALA A 326 27.96 -3.75 -3.46
C ALA A 326 26.84 -3.65 -2.40
N SER A 327 26.16 -2.50 -2.29
CA SER A 327 25.05 -2.36 -1.34
C SER A 327 23.84 -3.23 -1.72
N LEU A 328 23.51 -3.33 -3.00
CA LEU A 328 22.42 -4.19 -3.49
C LEU A 328 22.74 -5.67 -3.31
N GLN A 329 24.01 -6.07 -3.40
CA GLN A 329 24.45 -7.43 -3.10
C GLN A 329 24.29 -7.77 -1.61
N GLU A 330 24.62 -6.82 -0.72
CA GLU A 330 24.44 -7.01 0.73
C GLU A 330 22.96 -7.07 1.12
N GLN A 331 22.12 -6.22 0.54
CA GLN A 331 20.66 -6.24 0.74
C GLN A 331 20.02 -7.53 0.20
N ASN A 332 20.47 -8.04 -0.95
CA ASN A 332 20.01 -9.34 -1.45
C ASN A 332 20.37 -10.47 -0.50
N LYS A 333 21.57 -10.44 0.10
CA LYS A 333 21.98 -11.44 1.08
C LYS A 333 21.14 -11.39 2.35
N SER A 334 20.81 -10.20 2.86
CA SER A 334 19.93 -10.06 4.02
C SER A 334 18.51 -10.54 3.73
N LEU A 335 17.96 -10.18 2.57
CA LEU A 335 16.62 -10.63 2.14
C LEU A 335 16.55 -12.14 1.93
N GLN A 336 17.62 -12.77 1.40
CA GLN A 336 17.69 -14.23 1.29
C GLN A 336 17.70 -14.91 2.67
N GLN A 337 18.37 -14.32 3.66
CA GLN A 337 18.38 -14.86 5.02
C GLN A 337 17.01 -14.71 5.69
N GLU A 338 16.35 -13.56 5.55
CA GLU A 338 15.00 -13.32 6.08
C GLU A 338 13.95 -14.22 5.43
N LYS A 339 14.07 -14.46 4.11
CA LYS A 339 13.24 -15.43 3.40
C LYS A 339 13.42 -16.84 3.96
N ALA A 340 14.65 -17.28 4.19
CA ALA A 340 14.92 -18.61 4.74
C ALA A 340 14.33 -18.77 6.16
N THR A 341 14.43 -17.76 7.01
CA THR A 341 13.84 -17.80 8.36
C THR A 341 12.31 -17.82 8.31
N SER A 342 11.70 -17.03 7.42
CA SER A 342 10.23 -17.01 7.27
C SER A 342 9.71 -18.34 6.70
N GLU A 343 10.44 -18.98 5.78
CA GLU A 343 10.11 -20.32 5.27
C GLU A 343 10.17 -21.39 6.37
N GLU A 344 11.14 -21.32 7.29
CA GLU A 344 11.24 -22.21 8.45
C GLU A 344 10.06 -22.01 9.42
N GLU A 345 9.72 -20.75 9.74
CA GLU A 345 8.55 -20.43 10.57
C GLU A 345 7.25 -20.94 9.95
N LEU A 346 7.05 -20.76 8.64
CA LEU A 346 5.89 -21.30 7.94
C LEU A 346 5.80 -22.83 8.01
N GLN A 347 6.94 -23.54 7.93
CA GLN A 347 6.95 -24.99 8.12
C GLN A 347 6.57 -25.39 9.55
N THR A 348 7.05 -24.66 10.56
CA THR A 348 6.67 -24.92 11.96
C THR A 348 5.17 -24.71 12.20
N ILE A 349 4.61 -23.60 11.70
CA ILE A 349 3.17 -23.31 11.84
C ILE A 349 2.33 -24.35 11.12
N ARG A 350 2.72 -24.79 9.92
CA ARG A 350 2.01 -25.86 9.21
C ARG A 350 1.98 -27.16 10.03
N LYS A 351 3.10 -27.52 10.64
CA LYS A 351 3.18 -28.70 11.51
C LYS A 351 2.30 -28.56 12.75
N GLU A 352 2.27 -27.40 13.38
CA GLU A 352 1.38 -27.12 14.52
C GLU A 352 -0.11 -27.19 14.12
N GLN A 353 -0.46 -26.73 12.90
CA GLN A 353 -1.81 -26.86 12.36
C GLN A 353 -2.20 -28.31 12.11
N GLU A 354 -1.30 -29.13 11.57
CA GLU A 354 -1.50 -30.57 11.40
C GLU A 354 -1.68 -31.28 12.76
N ASP A 355 -0.84 -30.98 13.74
CA ASP A 355 -0.95 -31.53 15.10
C ASP A 355 -2.26 -31.13 15.78
N LEU A 356 -2.71 -29.87 15.61
CA LEU A 356 -3.99 -29.39 16.12
C LEU A 356 -5.16 -30.13 15.47
N LEU A 357 -5.11 -30.35 14.15
CA LEU A 357 -6.13 -31.10 13.43
C LEU A 357 -6.24 -32.54 13.97
N VAL A 358 -5.10 -33.20 14.23
CA VAL A 358 -5.07 -34.52 14.86
C VAL A 358 -5.73 -34.48 16.25
N MET A 359 -5.40 -33.49 17.08
CA MET A 359 -6.03 -33.35 18.41
C MET A 359 -7.54 -33.12 18.35
N LEU A 360 -8.03 -32.33 17.40
CA LEU A 360 -9.47 -32.11 17.19
C LEU A 360 -10.17 -33.42 16.79
N THR A 361 -9.58 -34.19 15.86
CA THR A 361 -10.14 -35.50 15.47
C THR A 361 -10.16 -36.51 16.64
N GLU A 362 -9.14 -36.49 17.50
CA GLU A 362 -9.13 -37.29 18.73
C GLU A 362 -10.24 -36.85 19.70
N GLN A 363 -10.44 -35.54 19.85
CA GLN A 363 -11.48 -34.98 20.71
C GLN A 363 -12.87 -35.36 20.19
N ASP A 364 -13.12 -35.28 18.89
CA ASP A 364 -14.37 -35.71 18.26
C ASP A 364 -14.61 -37.21 18.44
N SER A 365 -13.56 -38.04 18.35
CA SER A 365 -13.66 -39.47 18.67
C SER A 365 -14.03 -39.70 20.14
N ARG A 366 -13.46 -38.93 21.08
CA ARG A 366 -13.81 -39.02 22.51
C ARG A 366 -15.24 -38.56 22.77
N ILE A 367 -15.66 -37.44 22.16
CA ILE A 367 -17.03 -36.93 22.26
C ILE A 367 -18.01 -37.97 21.71
N SER A 368 -17.70 -38.59 20.58
CA SER A 368 -18.53 -39.65 19.98
C SER A 368 -18.69 -40.84 20.93
N LYS A 369 -17.59 -41.31 21.55
CA LYS A 369 -17.63 -42.40 22.55
C LYS A 369 -18.44 -42.01 23.80
N LEU A 370 -18.35 -40.76 24.26
CA LEU A 370 -19.12 -40.29 25.41
C LEU A 370 -20.62 -40.17 25.08
N LYS A 371 -20.95 -39.68 23.88
CA LYS A 371 -22.33 -39.63 23.38
C LYS A 371 -22.93 -41.04 23.29
N GLU A 372 -22.16 -42.02 22.81
CA GLU A 372 -22.59 -43.42 22.74
C GLU A 372 -22.87 -44.00 24.14
N ARG A 373 -21.99 -43.78 25.12
CA ARG A 373 -22.20 -44.18 26.52
C ARG A 373 -23.41 -43.50 27.17
N LEU A 374 -23.68 -42.24 26.84
CA LEU A 374 -24.87 -41.52 27.33
C LEU A 374 -26.16 -42.09 26.73
N LYS A 375 -26.15 -42.45 25.44
CA LYS A 375 -27.25 -43.15 24.79
C LYS A 375 -27.49 -44.54 25.42
N GLU A 376 -26.43 -45.29 25.74
CA GLU A 376 -26.54 -46.58 26.47
C GLU A 376 -27.16 -46.45 27.87
N HIS A 377 -26.96 -45.31 28.54
CA HIS A 377 -27.54 -45.02 29.85
C HIS A 377 -28.97 -44.44 29.81
N GLY A 378 -29.56 -44.29 28.62
CA GLY A 378 -30.97 -43.90 28.46
C GLY A 378 -31.25 -42.40 28.53
N GLU A 379 -30.22 -41.56 28.42
CA GLU A 379 -30.40 -40.11 28.27
C GLU A 379 -30.49 -39.71 26.78
N GLU A 380 -31.53 -38.95 26.41
CA GLU A 380 -31.66 -38.36 25.07
C GLU A 380 -30.67 -37.21 24.90
N VAL A 381 -29.58 -37.44 24.17
CA VAL A 381 -28.64 -36.38 23.76
C VAL A 381 -29.26 -35.63 22.57
N PRO A 382 -29.53 -34.32 22.67
CA PRO A 382 -30.01 -33.52 21.54
C PRO A 382 -29.00 -33.59 20.38
N GLU A 383 -29.44 -34.06 19.23
CA GLU A 383 -28.67 -34.00 17.99
C GLU A 383 -28.65 -32.56 17.49
N PHE A 384 -27.77 -31.73 18.06
CA PHE A 384 -27.30 -30.54 17.37
C PHE A 384 -26.29 -30.99 16.30
N GLY A 385 -26.81 -31.65 15.27
CA GLY A 385 -26.12 -31.84 14.01
C GLY A 385 -26.27 -30.56 13.19
N TYR A 386 -25.18 -29.84 12.99
CA TYR A 386 -25.05 -29.12 11.73
C TYR A 386 -24.98 -30.22 10.67
N SER A 387 -26.03 -30.33 9.86
CA SER A 387 -26.05 -31.23 8.72
C SER A 387 -24.87 -30.87 7.81
N ASP A 388 -23.97 -31.83 7.60
CA ASP A 388 -22.80 -31.75 6.71
C ASP A 388 -23.18 -31.44 5.24
N ASP A 389 -24.46 -31.54 4.89
CA ASP A 389 -24.99 -31.31 3.56
C ASP A 389 -25.05 -29.83 3.14
N ASP A 390 -24.91 -28.86 4.05
CA ASP A 390 -25.06 -27.42 3.73
C ASP A 390 -23.72 -26.67 3.50
N LEU A 391 -22.58 -27.39 3.56
CA LEU A 391 -21.24 -26.79 3.36
C LEU A 391 -20.60 -27.11 2.00
N THR A 392 -21.28 -27.86 1.12
CA THR A 392 -20.70 -28.27 -0.18
C THR A 392 -21.08 -27.38 -1.36
N SER A 393 -21.94 -26.36 -1.18
CA SER A 393 -22.39 -25.54 -2.31
C SER A 393 -21.46 -24.38 -2.71
N ASP A 394 -20.51 -23.96 -1.86
CA ASP A 394 -19.74 -22.71 -2.09
C ASP A 394 -18.21 -22.90 -2.18
N LEU A 395 -17.70 -24.13 -2.35
CA LEU A 395 -16.25 -24.41 -2.45
C LEU A 395 -15.75 -24.79 -3.84
N CYS A 396 -16.55 -24.66 -4.90
CA CYS A 396 -16.12 -25.06 -6.26
C CYS A 396 -15.42 -23.97 -7.10
N ASP A 397 -15.26 -22.74 -6.62
CA ASP A 397 -14.75 -21.63 -7.46
C ASP A 397 -13.35 -21.08 -7.09
N THR A 398 -12.52 -21.84 -6.36
CA THR A 398 -11.15 -21.38 -6.02
C THR A 398 -10.03 -22.36 -6.37
N GLU A 399 -10.17 -23.19 -7.42
CA GLU A 399 -9.07 -24.02 -7.94
C GLU A 399 -8.33 -23.43 -9.16
N ASP A 400 -8.62 -22.19 -9.58
CA ASP A 400 -7.92 -21.54 -10.70
C ASP A 400 -7.16 -20.29 -10.26
N LEU A 401 -6.16 -20.45 -9.38
CA LEU A 401 -5.03 -19.52 -9.28
C LEU A 401 -3.94 -20.11 -8.38
N VAL A 402 -2.95 -20.70 -9.03
CA VAL A 402 -1.49 -20.63 -8.77
C VAL A 402 -0.86 -21.97 -9.23
N MET A 403 -0.80 -22.15 -10.55
CA MET A 403 0.25 -22.98 -11.14
C MET A 403 1.54 -22.17 -11.09
N VAL A 404 2.32 -22.37 -10.03
CA VAL A 404 3.71 -21.92 -9.99
C VAL A 404 4.44 -22.74 -11.06
N ASN A 405 4.82 -22.08 -12.16
CA ASN A 405 5.81 -22.64 -13.07
C ASN A 405 7.13 -22.78 -12.30
N GLU A 406 7.50 -24.02 -11.95
CA GLU A 406 8.88 -24.37 -11.68
C GLU A 406 9.72 -24.10 -12.94
N PRO A 407 10.86 -23.41 -12.85
CA PRO A 407 11.78 -23.30 -13.97
C PRO A 407 12.46 -24.66 -14.15
N ASN A 408 12.19 -25.26 -15.30
CA ASN A 408 12.80 -26.48 -15.80
C ASN A 408 14.33 -26.29 -15.90
N GLU A 409 15.09 -26.89 -14.99
CA GLU A 409 16.52 -27.14 -15.19
C GLU A 409 16.67 -28.22 -16.27
N ALA A 410 17.16 -27.85 -17.46
CA ALA A 410 17.92 -28.75 -18.33
C ALA A 410 18.63 -28.02 -19.48
N VAL A 411 19.96 -28.20 -19.49
CA VAL A 411 20.98 -28.06 -20.56
C VAL A 411 21.59 -26.68 -20.79
#